data_AF-A0A7D9IIJ0-F1
#
_entry.id   AF-A0A7D9IIJ0-F1
#
_cell.length_a   1.000
_cell.length_b   1.000
_cell.length_c   1.000
_cell.angle_alpha   90.00
_cell.angle_beta   90.00
_cell.angle_gamma   90.00
#
_symmetry.space_group_name_H-M   'P 1'
#
loop_
_entity.id
_entity.type
_entity.pdbx_description
1 polymer ?
#
loop_
_entity_poly.entity_id
_entity_poly.type
_entity_poly.pdbx_seq_one_letter_code
_entity_poly.pdbx_strand_id
1 'polypeptide(L)'
;MPFKDVPQTLTAFLIKKLQPVQQVLRSLQTIGHVLDVIDNVQLSNECTSALVKMSYCSLCDGFSDVKPCPEYCTTIVSSCLEPYSQIEHEWSSFINKLENFHKLLAKSLDVSAMFTKLQAFLSDSISHASHSKVATKVSTHCRNITDYNGNTIISLRKQQPDSPRDLGNGDLYLTTDVQNSYDDLPTANDITKDLTFLRRNLSDIKYYMKMFYINLCFTDNLSTAPDDVSKCWLGTGLGRKVHHNVIVKNSSALQPDNSKTIEDDVLLFLRKAISDIRRIKTRPPINHGSGYGSGSGEDRNEGRNFLNMKLITY
;
A
#
# COMPACT_ATOMS: atom_id res chain seq x y z
N MET A 1 33.03 17.35 -7.52
CA MET A 1 31.89 17.72 -6.65
C MET A 1 32.31 17.58 -5.20
N PRO A 2 31.73 18.35 -4.25
CA PRO A 2 32.11 18.34 -2.83
C PRO A 2 31.96 16.94 -2.19
N PHE A 3 30.88 16.23 -2.50
CA PHE A 3 30.54 14.94 -1.88
C PHE A 3 30.63 13.75 -2.86
N LYS A 4 31.46 13.86 -3.90
CA LYS A 4 31.60 12.82 -4.94
C LYS A 4 30.24 12.43 -5.55
N ASP A 5 29.91 11.15 -5.59
CA ASP A 5 28.68 10.52 -6.05
C ASP A 5 27.73 10.13 -4.90
N VAL A 6 28.12 10.40 -3.64
CA VAL A 6 27.36 9.94 -2.46
C VAL A 6 25.91 10.42 -2.44
N PRO A 7 25.57 11.70 -2.74
CA PRO A 7 24.17 12.14 -2.74
C PRO A 7 23.29 11.38 -3.74
N GLN A 8 23.83 11.03 -4.91
CA GLN A 8 23.11 10.30 -5.95
C GLN A 8 22.88 8.84 -5.52
N THR A 9 23.94 8.20 -5.00
CA THR A 9 23.89 6.81 -4.51
C THR A 9 22.98 6.67 -3.29
N LEU A 10 23.01 7.63 -2.37
CA LEU A 10 22.14 7.69 -1.21
C LEU A 10 20.66 7.86 -1.62
N THR A 11 20.38 8.76 -2.56
CA THR A 11 19.03 8.97 -3.08
C THR A 11 18.48 7.69 -3.70
N ALA A 12 19.27 7.04 -4.57
CA ALA A 12 18.88 5.77 -5.19
C ALA A 12 18.65 4.66 -4.15
N PHE A 13 19.50 4.60 -3.11
CA PHE A 13 19.34 3.67 -2.00
C PHE A 13 18.03 3.88 -1.23
N LEU A 14 17.73 5.12 -0.83
CA LEU A 14 16.52 5.47 -0.09
C LEU A 14 15.25 5.21 -0.92
N ILE A 15 15.23 5.63 -2.19
CA ILE A 15 14.11 5.35 -3.09
C ILE A 15 13.85 3.85 -3.16
N LYS A 16 14.89 3.04 -3.36
CA LYS A 16 14.76 1.58 -3.44
C LYS A 16 14.20 0.97 -2.15
N LYS A 17 14.57 1.52 -1.00
CA LYS A 17 14.12 1.05 0.32
C LYS A 17 12.69 1.49 0.65
N LEU A 18 12.29 2.69 0.26
CA LEU A 18 10.97 3.25 0.56
C LEU A 18 9.90 2.87 -0.46
N GLN A 19 10.26 2.56 -1.71
CA GLN A 19 9.30 2.23 -2.76
C GLN A 19 8.35 1.07 -2.39
N PRO A 20 8.80 -0.05 -1.77
CA PRO A 20 7.90 -1.10 -1.29
C PRO A 20 6.94 -0.61 -0.19
N VAL A 21 7.42 0.22 0.74
CA VAL A 21 6.60 0.80 1.82
C VAL A 21 5.48 1.65 1.25
N GLN A 22 5.83 2.57 0.35
CA GLN A 22 4.86 3.43 -0.34
C GLN A 22 3.81 2.62 -1.10
N GLN A 23 4.21 1.51 -1.72
CA GLN A 23 3.27 0.66 -2.43
C GLN A 23 2.28 -0.03 -1.51
N VAL A 24 2.71 -0.49 -0.33
CA VAL A 24 1.78 -1.08 0.64
C VAL A 24 0.80 -0.03 1.14
N LEU A 25 1.25 1.18 1.47
CA LEU A 25 0.35 2.27 1.87
C LEU A 25 -0.68 2.60 0.79
N ARG A 26 -0.25 2.73 -0.48
CA ARG A 26 -1.18 2.91 -1.62
C ARG A 26 -2.16 1.76 -1.78
N SER A 27 -1.69 0.53 -1.55
CA SER A 27 -2.55 -0.65 -1.63
C SER A 27 -3.59 -0.66 -0.51
N LEU A 28 -3.23 -0.24 0.71
CA LEU A 28 -4.19 -0.06 1.82
C LEU A 28 -5.22 1.04 1.51
N GLN A 29 -4.80 2.14 0.88
CA GLN A 29 -5.74 3.16 0.40
C GLN A 29 -6.68 2.60 -0.68
N THR A 30 -6.18 1.74 -1.58
CA THR A 30 -7.05 1.04 -2.56
C THR A 30 -8.06 0.13 -1.87
N ILE A 31 -7.68 -0.58 -0.80
CA ILE A 31 -8.63 -1.37 0.01
C ILE A 31 -9.73 -0.46 0.54
N GLY A 32 -9.39 0.67 1.17
CA GLY A 32 -10.36 1.62 1.68
C GLY A 32 -11.31 2.16 0.62
N HIS A 33 -10.78 2.57 -0.55
CA HIS A 33 -11.58 3.05 -1.67
C HIS A 33 -12.56 1.99 -2.18
N VAL A 34 -12.11 0.75 -2.35
CA VAL A 34 -12.99 -0.34 -2.82
C VAL A 34 -14.10 -0.61 -1.81
N LEU A 35 -13.79 -0.60 -0.50
CA LEU A 35 -14.81 -0.75 0.54
C LEU A 35 -15.84 0.39 0.51
N ASP A 36 -15.39 1.63 0.33
CA ASP A 36 -16.27 2.80 0.24
C ASP A 36 -17.21 2.74 -0.98
N VAL A 37 -16.69 2.39 -2.16
CA VAL A 37 -17.52 2.21 -3.36
C VAL A 37 -18.54 1.09 -3.17
N ILE A 38 -18.11 0.00 -2.55
CA ILE A 38 -18.94 -1.16 -2.23
C ILE A 38 -20.05 -0.81 -1.23
N ASP A 39 -19.81 0.09 -0.26
CA ASP A 39 -20.81 0.50 0.73
C ASP A 39 -21.95 1.33 0.10
N ASN A 40 -21.71 1.91 -1.07
CA ASN A 40 -22.64 2.79 -1.78
C ASN A 40 -23.53 2.05 -2.82
N VAL A 41 -23.77 0.75 -2.64
CA VAL A 41 -24.62 -0.05 -3.55
C VAL A 41 -26.08 0.37 -3.46
N GLN A 42 -26.70 0.64 -4.61
CA GLN A 42 -28.09 1.06 -4.71
C GLN A 42 -28.96 -0.12 -5.14
N LEU A 43 -29.72 -0.67 -4.20
CA LEU A 43 -30.64 -1.78 -4.48
C LEU A 43 -31.74 -1.33 -5.44
N SER A 44 -31.97 -2.12 -6.49
CA SER A 44 -33.09 -1.90 -7.42
C SER A 44 -34.44 -2.19 -6.75
N ASN A 45 -35.52 -1.71 -7.37
CA ASN A 45 -36.88 -1.98 -6.90
C ASN A 45 -37.21 -3.48 -6.94
N GLU A 46 -36.68 -4.20 -7.93
CA GLU A 46 -36.80 -5.63 -8.12
C GLU A 46 -36.07 -6.39 -7.00
N CYS A 47 -34.84 -6.00 -6.68
CA CYS A 47 -34.11 -6.55 -5.53
C CYS A 47 -34.86 -6.30 -4.23
N THR A 48 -35.32 -5.07 -4.00
CA THR A 48 -36.08 -4.71 -2.79
C THR A 48 -37.35 -5.55 -2.68
N SER A 49 -38.09 -5.72 -3.76
CA SER A 49 -39.30 -6.56 -3.81
C SER A 49 -38.99 -8.03 -3.51
N ALA A 50 -37.88 -8.56 -4.02
CA ALA A 50 -37.45 -9.92 -3.77
C ALA A 50 -37.01 -10.15 -2.32
N LEU A 51 -36.30 -9.19 -1.72
CA LEU A 51 -35.92 -9.22 -0.31
C LEU A 51 -37.14 -9.16 0.61
N VAL A 52 -38.14 -8.34 0.29
CA VAL A 52 -39.43 -8.29 1.02
C VAL A 52 -40.16 -9.62 0.89
N LYS A 53 -40.23 -10.19 -0.31
CA LYS A 53 -40.86 -11.49 -0.56
C LYS A 53 -40.18 -12.62 0.21
N MET A 54 -38.86 -12.58 0.26
CA MET A 54 -38.07 -13.51 1.05
C MET A 54 -38.38 -13.36 2.53
N SER A 55 -38.34 -12.15 3.07
CA SER A 55 -38.35 -11.93 4.52
C SER A 55 -39.73 -11.90 5.17
N TYR A 56 -40.78 -11.47 4.44
CA TYR A 56 -42.08 -11.14 5.04
C TYR A 56 -43.29 -11.82 4.41
N CYS A 57 -43.22 -12.34 3.17
CA CYS A 57 -44.40 -12.92 2.53
C CYS A 57 -44.92 -14.20 3.21
N SER A 58 -44.10 -14.91 4.00
CA SER A 58 -44.59 -16.04 4.81
C SER A 58 -45.72 -15.62 5.75
N LEU A 59 -45.62 -14.42 6.34
CA LEU A 59 -46.65 -13.85 7.21
C LEU A 59 -47.94 -13.56 6.45
N CYS A 60 -47.82 -13.04 5.22
CA CYS A 60 -48.97 -12.74 4.36
C CYS A 60 -49.72 -14.02 3.92
N ASP A 61 -48.99 -15.12 3.75
CA ASP A 61 -49.54 -16.44 3.40
C ASP A 61 -50.04 -17.22 4.64
N GLY A 62 -50.00 -16.62 5.82
CA GLY A 62 -50.52 -17.21 7.07
C GLY A 62 -49.54 -18.10 7.84
N PHE A 63 -48.25 -18.07 7.48
CA PHE A 63 -47.19 -18.79 8.20
C PHE A 63 -46.44 -17.84 9.15
N SER A 64 -46.82 -17.83 10.43
CA SER A 64 -46.08 -17.12 11.48
C SER A 64 -44.80 -17.85 11.88
N ASP A 65 -43.76 -17.11 12.25
CA ASP A 65 -42.47 -17.62 12.76
C ASP A 65 -41.67 -18.52 11.81
N VAL A 66 -41.95 -18.47 10.51
CA VAL A 66 -41.18 -19.21 9.50
C VAL A 66 -40.14 -18.31 8.84
N LYS A 67 -38.88 -18.74 8.93
CA LYS A 67 -37.75 -18.09 8.26
C LYS A 67 -37.52 -18.63 6.83
N PRO A 68 -36.92 -17.82 5.94
CA PRO A 68 -36.36 -18.25 4.67
C PRO A 68 -35.48 -19.49 4.78
N CYS A 69 -35.56 -20.36 3.77
CA CYS A 69 -34.57 -21.41 3.61
C CYS A 69 -33.18 -20.82 3.33
N PRO A 70 -32.08 -21.45 3.80
CA PRO A 70 -30.73 -20.92 3.65
C PRO A 70 -30.33 -20.65 2.20
N GLU A 71 -30.61 -21.62 1.33
CA GLU A 71 -30.31 -21.51 -0.11
C GLU A 71 -31.18 -20.46 -0.81
N TYR A 72 -32.44 -20.30 -0.38
CA TYR A 72 -33.30 -19.25 -0.89
C TYR A 72 -32.73 -17.87 -0.52
N CYS A 73 -32.31 -17.70 0.73
CA CYS A 73 -31.68 -16.47 1.18
C CYS A 73 -30.41 -16.15 0.41
N THR A 74 -29.46 -17.09 0.35
CA THR A 74 -28.19 -16.84 -0.32
C THR A 74 -28.38 -16.57 -1.82
N THR A 75 -29.35 -17.21 -2.47
CA THR A 75 -29.64 -16.97 -3.90
C THR A 75 -30.19 -15.55 -4.14
N ILE A 76 -31.14 -15.09 -3.34
CA ILE A 76 -31.68 -13.72 -3.46
C ILE A 76 -30.59 -12.69 -3.16
N VAL A 77 -29.88 -12.83 -2.04
CA VAL A 77 -28.83 -11.88 -1.62
C VAL A 77 -27.69 -11.83 -2.64
N SER A 78 -27.21 -12.97 -3.12
CA SER A 78 -26.14 -13.01 -4.15
C SER A 78 -26.56 -12.38 -5.47
N SER A 79 -27.83 -12.53 -5.88
CA SER A 79 -28.36 -11.88 -7.09
C SER A 79 -28.45 -10.37 -6.92
N CYS A 80 -28.92 -9.91 -5.76
CA CYS A 80 -28.93 -8.49 -5.38
C CYS A 80 -27.53 -7.88 -5.29
N LEU A 81 -26.50 -8.70 -5.05
CA LEU A 81 -25.10 -8.27 -4.90
C LEU A 81 -24.23 -8.80 -6.05
N GLU A 82 -24.80 -9.03 -7.24
CA GLU A 82 -24.07 -9.57 -8.38
C GLU A 82 -22.72 -8.86 -8.66
N PRO A 83 -22.61 -7.51 -8.60
CA PRO A 83 -21.32 -6.82 -8.79
C PRO A 83 -20.21 -7.34 -7.88
N TYR A 84 -20.55 -7.69 -6.64
CA TYR A 84 -19.59 -8.22 -5.67
C TYR A 84 -18.99 -9.53 -6.12
N SER A 85 -19.78 -10.40 -6.76
CA SER A 85 -19.29 -11.71 -7.22
C SER A 85 -18.20 -11.57 -8.29
N GLN A 86 -18.33 -10.57 -9.16
CA GLN A 86 -17.35 -10.27 -10.20
C GLN A 86 -16.10 -9.60 -9.61
N ILE A 87 -16.31 -8.70 -8.64
CA ILE A 87 -15.24 -8.01 -7.91
C ILE A 87 -14.42 -8.98 -7.04
N GLU A 88 -15.06 -9.99 -6.44
CA GLU A 88 -14.43 -10.93 -5.49
C GLU A 88 -13.17 -11.58 -6.08
N HIS A 89 -13.22 -11.99 -7.35
CA HIS A 89 -12.08 -12.63 -8.00
C HIS A 89 -10.85 -11.70 -8.08
N GLU A 90 -11.04 -10.47 -8.58
CA GLU A 90 -9.94 -9.49 -8.69
C GLU A 90 -9.50 -9.00 -7.31
N TRP A 91 -10.43 -8.85 -6.37
CA TRP A 91 -10.15 -8.53 -4.97
C TRP A 91 -9.23 -9.59 -4.33
N SER A 92 -9.63 -10.86 -4.40
CA SER A 92 -8.86 -11.98 -3.89
C SER A 92 -7.47 -12.05 -4.54
N SER A 93 -7.39 -11.83 -5.86
CA SER A 93 -6.11 -11.73 -6.58
C SER A 93 -5.22 -10.59 -6.06
N PHE A 94 -5.80 -9.41 -5.85
CA PHE A 94 -5.12 -8.24 -5.31
C PHE A 94 -4.60 -8.49 -3.88
N ILE A 95 -5.47 -8.92 -2.98
CA ILE A 95 -5.12 -9.20 -1.58
C ILE A 95 -4.03 -10.29 -1.50
N ASN A 96 -4.14 -11.38 -2.27
CA ASN A 96 -3.12 -12.41 -2.32
C ASN A 96 -1.74 -11.87 -2.79
N LYS A 97 -1.71 -10.93 -3.73
CA LYS A 97 -0.46 -10.31 -4.18
C LYS A 97 0.14 -9.42 -3.10
N LEU A 98 -0.68 -8.68 -2.39
CA LEU A 98 -0.29 -7.82 -1.28
C LEU A 98 0.21 -8.64 -0.08
N GLU A 99 -0.49 -9.72 0.29
CA GLU A 99 -0.04 -10.69 1.30
C GLU A 99 1.32 -11.28 0.93
N ASN A 100 1.55 -11.59 -0.36
CA ASN A 100 2.84 -12.10 -0.85
C ASN A 100 3.89 -11.00 -1.07
N PHE A 101 3.56 -9.75 -0.76
CA PHE A 101 4.50 -8.62 -0.81
C PHE A 101 5.24 -8.45 0.53
N HIS A 102 4.76 -9.04 1.63
CA HIS A 102 5.33 -8.88 2.97
C HIS A 102 6.83 -9.22 3.05
N LYS A 103 7.31 -10.27 2.35
CA LYS A 103 8.74 -10.66 2.37
C LYS A 103 9.63 -9.57 1.78
N LEU A 104 9.17 -8.94 0.69
CA LEU A 104 9.90 -7.83 0.07
C LEU A 104 9.88 -6.62 1.00
N LEU A 105 8.75 -6.37 1.65
CA LEU A 105 8.60 -5.28 2.61
C LEU A 105 9.51 -5.47 3.83
N ALA A 106 9.56 -6.67 4.42
CA ALA A 106 10.47 -7.00 5.53
C ALA A 106 11.93 -6.73 5.19
N LYS A 107 12.38 -7.14 3.99
CA LYS A 107 13.75 -6.86 3.51
C LYS A 107 14.01 -5.37 3.28
N SER A 108 12.97 -4.61 2.88
CA SER A 108 13.08 -3.17 2.69
C SER A 108 13.11 -2.41 4.01
N LEU A 109 12.39 -2.90 5.02
CA LEU A 109 12.28 -2.32 6.36
C LEU A 109 13.35 -2.83 7.34
N ASP A 110 14.45 -3.40 6.89
CA ASP A 110 15.59 -3.68 7.78
C ASP A 110 16.23 -2.36 8.22
N VAL A 111 15.71 -1.80 9.31
CA VAL A 111 16.04 -0.47 9.84
C VAL A 111 17.49 -0.42 10.28
N SER A 112 17.98 -1.45 10.98
CA SER A 112 19.37 -1.56 11.40
C SER A 112 20.31 -1.52 10.18
N ALA A 113 20.06 -2.35 9.15
CA ALA A 113 20.90 -2.33 7.95
C ALA A 113 20.76 -1.03 7.13
N MET A 114 19.61 -0.36 7.17
CA MET A 114 19.43 0.96 6.55
C MET A 114 20.26 2.02 7.26
N PHE A 115 20.19 2.06 8.59
CA PHE A 115 20.86 3.08 9.37
C PHE A 115 22.38 2.92 9.36
N THR A 116 22.88 1.67 9.41
CA THR A 116 24.32 1.39 9.22
C THR A 116 24.82 1.89 7.86
N LYS A 117 24.02 1.72 6.79
CA LYS A 117 24.38 2.25 5.46
C LYS A 117 24.33 3.77 5.39
N LEU A 118 23.37 4.41 6.06
CA LEU A 118 23.29 5.87 6.14
C LEU A 118 24.52 6.45 6.82
N GLN A 119 24.94 5.86 7.94
CA GLN A 119 26.14 6.28 8.66
C GLN A 119 27.40 6.15 7.79
N ALA A 120 27.54 5.05 7.03
CA ALA A 120 28.63 4.89 6.08
C ALA A 120 28.64 5.97 4.99
N PHE A 121 27.48 6.27 4.38
CA PHE A 121 27.37 7.34 3.38
C PHE A 121 27.72 8.71 3.96
N LEU A 122 27.32 9.02 5.20
CA LEU A 122 27.66 10.28 5.85
C LEU A 122 29.17 10.37 6.12
N SER A 123 29.78 9.31 6.65
CA SER A 123 31.23 9.25 6.89
C SER A 123 32.03 9.42 5.60
N ASP A 124 31.67 8.70 4.54
CA ASP A 124 32.30 8.81 3.21
C ASP A 124 32.15 10.22 2.63
N SER A 125 30.99 10.84 2.81
CA SER A 125 30.73 12.21 2.34
C SER A 125 31.62 13.23 3.05
N ILE A 126 31.71 13.16 4.38
CA ILE A 126 32.50 14.07 5.19
C ILE A 126 33.99 13.87 4.88
N SER A 127 34.44 12.63 4.84
CA SER A 127 35.82 12.26 4.48
C SER A 127 36.18 12.75 3.09
N HIS A 128 35.31 12.58 2.09
CA HIS A 128 35.58 13.08 0.75
C HIS A 128 35.60 14.61 0.71
N ALA A 129 34.63 15.28 1.37
CA ALA A 129 34.54 16.73 1.38
C ALA A 129 35.78 17.38 2.01
N SER A 130 36.28 16.82 3.12
CA SER A 130 37.46 17.32 3.84
C SER A 130 38.75 17.23 3.04
N HIS A 131 38.88 16.22 2.18
CA HIS A 131 40.03 16.04 1.28
C HIS A 131 39.82 16.64 -0.12
N SER A 132 38.64 17.19 -0.40
CA SER A 132 38.31 17.72 -1.73
C SER A 132 38.99 19.07 -2.00
N LYS A 133 39.44 19.28 -3.25
CA LYS A 133 39.93 20.59 -3.73
C LYS A 133 38.79 21.58 -4.03
N VAL A 134 37.59 21.36 -3.49
CA VAL A 134 36.42 22.20 -3.80
C VAL A 134 36.58 23.58 -3.19
N ALA A 135 37.08 23.69 -1.95
CA ALA A 135 37.31 24.98 -1.31
C ALA A 135 38.25 25.89 -2.13
N THR A 136 39.33 25.33 -2.69
CA THR A 136 40.28 26.08 -3.53
C THR A 136 39.67 26.45 -4.89
N LYS A 137 38.88 25.57 -5.50
CA LYS A 137 38.13 25.88 -6.75
C LYS A 137 37.06 26.96 -6.55
N VAL A 138 36.34 26.93 -5.44
CA VAL A 138 35.34 27.94 -5.09
C VAL A 138 36.03 29.28 -4.81
N SER A 139 37.10 29.28 -4.02
CA SER A 139 37.86 30.51 -3.72
C SER A 139 38.47 31.16 -4.96
N THR A 140 38.84 30.38 -5.98
CA THR A 140 39.42 30.92 -7.23
C THR A 140 38.38 31.52 -8.16
N HIS A 141 37.18 30.94 -8.22
CA HIS A 141 36.14 31.34 -9.17
C HIS A 141 35.11 32.31 -8.57
N CYS A 142 34.86 32.26 -7.26
CA CYS A 142 33.84 33.05 -6.57
C CYS A 142 34.44 34.20 -5.74
N ARG A 143 35.51 34.87 -6.21
CA ARG A 143 36.31 35.90 -5.48
C ARG A 143 35.48 36.74 -4.48
N ASN A 144 36.06 37.00 -3.30
CA ASN A 144 35.50 37.74 -2.15
C ASN A 144 34.33 37.05 -1.43
N ILE A 145 34.63 35.98 -0.69
CA ILE A 145 33.72 35.47 0.33
C ILE A 145 34.02 36.20 1.64
N THR A 146 33.15 37.15 1.99
CA THR A 146 33.21 37.94 3.22
C THR A 146 32.21 37.42 4.25
N ASP A 147 32.54 37.51 5.54
CA ASP A 147 31.58 37.26 6.61
C ASP A 147 30.56 38.40 6.70
N TYR A 148 29.57 38.25 7.59
CA TYR A 148 28.57 39.28 7.85
C TYR A 148 29.16 40.61 8.37
N ASN A 149 30.43 40.60 8.79
CA ASN A 149 31.19 41.77 9.23
C ASN A 149 32.12 42.33 8.13
N GLY A 150 32.10 41.77 6.92
CA GLY A 150 32.94 42.22 5.80
C GLY A 150 34.37 41.66 5.80
N ASN A 151 34.72 40.73 6.69
CA ASN A 151 36.05 40.12 6.75
C ASN A 151 36.16 38.98 5.73
N THR A 152 37.28 38.91 5.01
CA THR A 152 37.55 37.81 4.05
C THR A 152 37.66 36.45 4.76
N ILE A 153 36.72 35.54 4.52
CA ILE A 153 36.61 34.23 5.19
C ILE A 153 37.71 33.26 4.74
N ILE A 154 38.16 33.35 3.49
CA ILE A 154 39.13 32.40 2.90
C ILE A 154 40.50 33.08 2.76
N SER A 155 41.16 33.41 3.86
CA SER A 155 42.62 33.30 3.87
C SER A 155 42.93 31.81 3.85
N LEU A 156 43.67 31.32 2.84
CA LEU A 156 44.18 29.95 2.79
C LEU A 156 44.79 29.62 4.16
N ARG A 157 44.03 28.96 5.04
CA ARG A 157 44.59 28.30 6.21
C ARG A 157 45.47 27.24 5.58
N LYS A 158 46.79 27.50 5.52
CA LYS A 158 47.77 26.44 5.31
C LYS A 158 47.29 25.34 6.25
N GLN A 159 46.86 24.21 5.70
CA GLN A 159 46.83 22.99 6.49
C GLN A 159 48.30 22.75 6.82
N GLN A 160 48.74 23.39 7.90
CA GLN A 160 49.92 22.98 8.62
C GLN A 160 49.70 21.49 8.90
N PRO A 161 50.72 20.64 8.74
CA PRO A 161 50.65 19.27 9.23
C PRO A 161 50.65 19.39 10.75
N ASP A 162 49.52 19.85 11.30
CA ASP A 162 49.29 19.90 12.72
C ASP A 162 49.34 18.45 13.16
N SER A 163 50.20 18.22 14.16
CA SER A 163 50.12 17.18 15.19
C SER A 163 48.78 16.45 15.14
N PRO A 164 48.75 15.09 15.21
CA PRO A 164 47.55 14.28 15.08
C PRO A 164 46.41 15.05 15.72
N ARG A 165 45.55 15.66 14.88
CA ARG A 165 44.43 16.40 15.42
C ARG A 165 43.76 15.37 16.29
N ASP A 166 43.64 15.70 17.56
CA ASP A 166 42.81 14.97 18.47
C ASP A 166 41.41 15.01 17.81
N LEU A 167 41.15 13.99 16.99
CA LEU A 167 39.83 13.47 16.72
C LEU A 167 39.24 12.86 18.00
N GLY A 168 40.00 12.91 19.12
CA GLY A 168 39.51 12.88 20.48
C GLY A 168 38.25 13.70 20.62
N ASN A 169 37.15 12.97 20.73
CA ASN A 169 35.78 13.40 20.97
C ASN A 169 34.93 13.87 19.78
N GLY A 170 35.48 14.21 18.61
CA GLY A 170 34.65 14.53 17.43
C GLY A 170 33.89 13.31 16.88
N ASP A 171 34.57 12.16 16.87
CA ASP A 171 33.93 10.88 16.56
C ASP A 171 32.98 10.43 17.67
N LEU A 172 33.23 10.83 18.93
CA LEU A 172 32.44 10.44 20.10
C LEU A 172 31.09 11.16 20.17
N TYR A 173 31.00 12.42 19.73
CA TYR A 173 29.71 13.15 19.69
C TYR A 173 28.80 12.65 18.56
N LEU A 174 29.34 12.34 17.37
CA LEU A 174 28.53 11.75 16.29
C LEU A 174 28.15 10.29 16.58
N THR A 175 29.00 9.52 17.26
CA THR A 175 28.65 8.13 17.60
C THR A 175 27.68 8.04 18.76
N THR A 176 27.80 8.85 19.82
CA THR A 176 26.90 8.74 21.00
C THR A 176 25.45 9.13 20.69
N ASP A 177 25.21 10.23 19.98
CA ASP A 177 23.84 10.62 19.59
C ASP A 177 23.21 9.66 18.57
N VAL A 178 24.02 9.13 17.65
CA VAL A 178 23.57 8.11 16.69
C VAL A 178 23.29 6.78 17.40
N GLN A 179 24.12 6.39 18.37
CA GLN A 179 23.98 5.15 19.12
C GLN A 179 22.77 5.16 20.04
N ASN A 180 22.52 6.27 20.75
CA ASN A 180 21.31 6.44 21.55
C ASN A 180 20.05 6.37 20.67
N SER A 181 20.15 6.86 19.42
CA SER A 181 19.06 6.76 18.44
C SER A 181 18.88 5.34 17.87
N TYR A 182 19.83 4.40 18.03
CA TYR A 182 19.67 3.00 17.63
C TYR A 182 18.82 2.20 18.62
N ASP A 183 18.88 2.53 19.91
CA ASP A 183 18.22 1.76 20.97
C ASP A 183 16.68 1.88 20.92
N ASP A 184 16.17 2.98 20.35
CA ASP A 184 14.74 3.23 20.16
C ASP A 184 14.20 2.75 18.80
N LEU A 185 15.05 2.20 17.91
CA LEU A 185 14.59 1.75 16.59
C LEU A 185 13.84 0.42 16.69
N PRO A 186 12.76 0.24 15.90
CA PRO A 186 12.06 -1.03 15.86
C PRO A 186 13.01 -2.16 15.48
N THR A 187 13.00 -3.23 16.26
CA THR A 187 13.82 -4.40 15.95
C THR A 187 13.27 -5.11 14.72
N ALA A 188 14.10 -5.95 14.08
CA ALA A 188 13.64 -6.80 12.99
C ALA A 188 12.45 -7.70 13.42
N ASN A 189 12.37 -8.05 14.71
CA ASN A 189 11.27 -8.84 15.25
C ASN A 189 9.97 -8.03 15.36
N ASP A 190 10.04 -6.78 15.79
CA ASP A 190 8.87 -5.88 15.87
C ASP A 190 8.25 -5.67 14.49
N ILE A 191 9.10 -5.39 13.50
CA ILE A 191 8.69 -5.23 12.10
C ILE A 191 8.08 -6.53 11.57
N THR A 192 8.68 -7.68 11.88
CA THR A 192 8.14 -8.98 11.47
C THR A 192 6.77 -9.26 12.09
N LYS A 193 6.57 -8.88 13.35
CA LYS A 193 5.28 -9.00 14.04
C LYS A 193 4.22 -8.15 13.37
N ASP A 194 4.51 -6.89 13.06
CA ASP A 194 3.58 -5.97 12.39
C ASP A 194 3.22 -6.45 10.98
N LEU A 195 4.20 -6.94 10.22
CA LEU A 195 3.97 -7.50 8.90
C LEU A 195 3.14 -8.79 8.95
N THR A 196 3.33 -9.59 9.99
CA THR A 196 2.51 -10.80 10.21
C THR A 196 1.07 -10.43 10.58
N PHE A 197 0.90 -9.42 11.43
CA PHE A 197 -0.42 -8.87 11.76
C PHE A 197 -1.12 -8.32 10.52
N LEU A 198 -0.46 -7.50 9.72
CA LEU A 198 -0.99 -7.01 8.45
C LEU A 198 -1.42 -8.16 7.53
N ARG A 199 -0.56 -9.17 7.35
CA ARG A 199 -0.87 -10.33 6.50
C ARG A 199 -2.12 -11.09 6.98
N ARG A 200 -2.31 -11.25 8.30
CA ARG A 200 -3.49 -11.91 8.87
C ARG A 200 -4.76 -11.11 8.58
N ASN A 201 -4.77 -9.81 8.88
CA ASN A 201 -5.92 -8.96 8.61
C ASN A 201 -6.30 -8.92 7.12
N LEU A 202 -5.31 -8.91 6.22
CA LEU A 202 -5.55 -9.02 4.78
C LEU A 202 -6.25 -10.34 4.43
N SER A 203 -5.81 -11.46 5.01
CA SER A 203 -6.46 -12.76 4.82
C SER A 203 -7.89 -12.77 5.35
N ASP A 204 -8.13 -12.13 6.50
CA ASP A 204 -9.46 -12.04 7.10
C ASP A 204 -10.40 -11.22 6.22
N ILE A 205 -9.99 -10.03 5.78
CA ILE A 205 -10.76 -9.16 4.89
C ILE A 205 -11.08 -9.84 3.55
N LYS A 206 -10.13 -10.61 3.00
CA LYS A 206 -10.39 -11.45 1.81
C LYS A 206 -11.47 -12.49 2.06
N TYR A 207 -11.40 -13.19 3.19
CA TYR A 207 -12.42 -14.19 3.55
C TYR A 207 -13.79 -13.56 3.82
N TYR A 208 -13.83 -12.42 4.51
CA TYR A 208 -15.07 -11.67 4.74
C TYR A 208 -15.76 -11.28 3.43
N MET A 209 -15.02 -10.74 2.46
CA MET A 209 -15.59 -10.42 1.14
C MET A 209 -16.15 -11.65 0.43
N LYS A 210 -15.40 -12.77 0.45
CA LYS A 210 -15.85 -14.03 -0.16
C LYS A 210 -17.13 -14.59 0.49
N MET A 211 -17.25 -14.43 1.80
CA MET A 211 -18.37 -14.95 2.58
C MET A 211 -19.48 -13.93 2.82
N PHE A 212 -19.40 -12.73 2.25
CA PHE A 212 -20.27 -11.61 2.61
C PHE A 212 -21.76 -11.94 2.51
N TYR A 213 -22.22 -12.40 1.34
CA TYR A 213 -23.63 -12.76 1.11
C TYR A 213 -24.09 -13.97 1.95
N ILE A 214 -23.18 -14.91 2.23
CA ILE A 214 -23.44 -16.07 3.09
C ILE A 214 -23.67 -15.57 4.51
N ASN A 215 -22.73 -14.78 5.03
CA ASN A 215 -22.79 -14.25 6.38
C ASN A 215 -24.05 -13.41 6.59
N LEU A 216 -24.44 -12.55 5.63
CA LEU A 216 -25.68 -11.78 5.72
C LEU A 216 -26.89 -12.67 6.07
N CYS A 217 -27.02 -13.84 5.43
CA CYS A 217 -28.13 -14.76 5.71
C CYS A 217 -28.06 -15.42 7.09
N PHE A 218 -26.86 -15.71 7.61
CA PHE A 218 -26.68 -16.52 8.82
C PHE A 218 -26.38 -15.71 10.09
N THR A 219 -25.65 -14.60 10.01
CA THR A 219 -25.30 -13.78 11.18
C THR A 219 -26.47 -12.97 11.69
N ASP A 220 -27.31 -12.46 10.78
CA ASP A 220 -28.46 -11.63 11.13
C ASP A 220 -29.73 -12.45 11.33
N ASN A 221 -29.60 -13.79 11.44
CA ASN A 221 -30.72 -14.70 11.65
C ASN A 221 -31.82 -14.59 10.56
N LEU A 222 -31.43 -14.12 9.37
CA LEU A 222 -32.28 -13.90 8.20
C LEU A 222 -32.81 -15.20 7.60
N SER A 223 -32.08 -16.31 7.72
CA SER A 223 -32.54 -17.65 7.33
C SER A 223 -32.57 -18.62 8.51
N THR A 224 -33.12 -19.82 8.31
CA THR A 224 -32.90 -20.94 9.24
C THR A 224 -31.42 -21.34 9.27
N ALA A 225 -31.03 -22.12 10.28
CA ALA A 225 -29.69 -22.68 10.34
C ALA A 225 -29.48 -23.70 9.19
N PRO A 226 -28.24 -23.88 8.69
CA PRO A 226 -27.96 -24.87 7.66
C PRO A 226 -28.36 -26.30 8.05
N ASP A 227 -28.30 -26.62 9.33
CA ASP A 227 -28.52 -27.99 9.82
C ASP A 227 -29.97 -28.22 10.29
N ASP A 228 -30.83 -27.22 10.14
CA ASP A 228 -32.24 -27.33 10.53
C ASP A 228 -33.03 -28.19 9.54
N VAL A 229 -33.73 -29.19 10.07
CA VAL A 229 -34.58 -30.14 9.33
C VAL A 229 -36.02 -29.63 9.20
N SER A 230 -36.34 -28.51 9.87
CA SER A 230 -37.65 -27.86 9.82
C SER A 230 -38.02 -27.42 8.40
N LYS A 231 -39.33 -27.26 8.16
CA LYS A 231 -39.79 -26.65 6.91
C LYS A 231 -39.49 -25.16 6.97
N CYS A 232 -38.90 -24.64 5.91
CA CYS A 232 -38.55 -23.22 5.78
C CYS A 232 -39.26 -22.61 4.56
N TRP A 233 -39.27 -21.29 4.51
CA TRP A 233 -39.93 -20.52 3.46
C TRP A 233 -39.11 -20.53 2.16
N LEU A 234 -39.75 -20.88 1.04
CA LEU A 234 -39.14 -20.95 -0.30
C LEU A 234 -39.57 -19.79 -1.23
N GLY A 235 -40.36 -18.83 -0.73
CA GLY A 235 -40.91 -17.72 -1.53
C GLY A 235 -42.29 -17.97 -2.14
N THR A 236 -42.75 -19.23 -2.20
CA THR A 236 -44.09 -19.60 -2.69
C THR A 236 -44.84 -20.55 -1.75
N GLY A 237 -44.22 -20.90 -0.62
CA GLY A 237 -44.72 -21.92 0.30
C GLY A 237 -43.62 -22.49 1.18
N LEU A 238 -44.01 -23.43 2.04
CA LEU A 238 -43.10 -24.17 2.91
C LEU A 238 -42.49 -25.37 2.20
N GLY A 239 -41.18 -25.57 2.35
CA GLY A 239 -40.50 -26.75 1.84
C GLY A 239 -39.25 -27.12 2.64
N ARG A 240 -38.54 -28.14 2.16
CA ARG A 240 -37.26 -28.58 2.73
C ARG A 240 -36.11 -28.21 1.80
N LYS A 241 -34.92 -28.02 2.38
CA LYS A 241 -33.65 -27.67 1.71
C LYS A 241 -33.39 -28.32 0.36
N VAL A 242 -33.74 -29.61 0.20
CA VAL A 242 -33.24 -30.44 -0.91
C VAL A 242 -34.13 -30.39 -2.16
N HIS A 243 -35.35 -29.85 -2.09
CA HIS A 243 -36.35 -30.13 -3.14
C HIS A 243 -36.48 -29.12 -4.26
N HIS A 244 -35.82 -27.95 -4.23
CA HIS A 244 -35.91 -26.99 -5.32
C HIS A 244 -34.55 -26.35 -5.55
N ASN A 245 -33.99 -26.53 -6.75
CA ASN A 245 -33.11 -25.50 -7.30
C ASN A 245 -33.94 -24.21 -7.27
N VAL A 246 -33.55 -23.24 -6.44
CA VAL A 246 -34.18 -21.93 -6.43
C VAL A 246 -33.82 -21.26 -7.76
N ILE A 247 -34.67 -21.49 -8.77
CA ILE A 247 -34.53 -20.82 -10.05
C ILE A 247 -35.08 -19.40 -9.83
N VAL A 248 -34.17 -18.46 -9.59
CA VAL A 248 -34.50 -17.04 -9.69
C VAL A 248 -34.74 -16.74 -11.17
N LYS A 249 -36.02 -16.72 -11.54
CA LYS A 249 -36.43 -16.21 -12.86
C LYS A 249 -36.00 -14.74 -12.91
N ASN A 250 -35.25 -14.37 -13.96
CA ASN A 250 -34.72 -13.02 -14.18
C ASN A 250 -33.69 -12.54 -13.13
N SER A 251 -32.69 -13.36 -12.81
CA SER A 251 -31.59 -12.97 -11.91
C SER A 251 -30.96 -11.61 -12.26
N SER A 252 -30.85 -11.30 -13.56
CA SER A 252 -30.30 -10.03 -14.07
C SER A 252 -31.16 -8.80 -13.72
N ALA A 253 -32.45 -8.98 -13.46
CA ALA A 253 -33.34 -7.88 -13.06
C ALA A 253 -33.13 -7.49 -11.59
N LEU A 254 -32.51 -8.34 -10.77
CA LEU A 254 -32.23 -8.04 -9.36
C LEU A 254 -30.90 -7.28 -9.16
N GLN A 255 -30.17 -6.99 -10.23
CA GLN A 255 -28.92 -6.25 -10.13
C GLN A 255 -29.14 -4.86 -9.52
N PRO A 256 -28.16 -4.32 -8.76
CA PRO A 256 -28.16 -2.93 -8.32
C PRO A 256 -28.23 -1.94 -9.49
N ASP A 257 -28.87 -0.79 -9.28
CA ASP A 257 -29.02 0.25 -10.30
C ASP A 257 -27.65 0.82 -10.74
N ASN A 258 -26.69 0.90 -9.80
CA ASN A 258 -25.33 1.36 -10.03
C ASN A 258 -24.29 0.24 -10.23
N SER A 259 -24.76 -0.99 -10.50
CA SER A 259 -23.95 -2.21 -10.70
C SER A 259 -22.74 -1.99 -11.61
N LYS A 260 -22.98 -1.44 -12.81
CA LYS A 260 -21.94 -1.24 -13.83
C LYS A 260 -20.89 -0.21 -13.43
N THR A 261 -21.32 0.89 -12.80
CA THR A 261 -20.40 1.94 -12.35
C THR A 261 -19.48 1.44 -11.24
N ILE A 262 -20.03 0.67 -10.29
CA ILE A 262 -19.27 0.04 -9.21
C ILE A 262 -18.25 -0.95 -9.80
N GLU A 263 -18.68 -1.79 -10.72
CA GLU A 263 -17.82 -2.78 -11.35
C GLU A 263 -16.65 -2.11 -12.10
N ASP A 264 -16.94 -1.16 -12.99
CA ASP A 264 -15.93 -0.47 -13.79
C ASP A 264 -14.90 0.26 -12.91
N ASP A 265 -15.35 0.95 -11.86
CA ASP A 265 -14.48 1.71 -10.98
C ASP A 265 -13.61 0.77 -10.12
N VAL A 266 -14.22 -0.18 -9.41
CA VAL A 266 -13.51 -1.11 -8.54
C VAL A 266 -12.51 -1.97 -9.31
N LEU A 267 -12.91 -2.52 -10.47
CA LEU A 267 -12.01 -3.32 -11.29
C LEU A 267 -10.83 -2.51 -11.82
N LEU A 268 -11.05 -1.24 -12.19
CA LEU A 268 -9.97 -0.37 -12.64
C LEU A 268 -8.92 -0.16 -11.53
N PHE A 269 -9.37 0.18 -10.32
CA PHE A 269 -8.49 0.41 -9.17
C PHE A 269 -7.73 -0.86 -8.77
N LEU A 270 -8.42 -2.01 -8.70
CA LEU A 270 -7.79 -3.29 -8.38
C LEU A 270 -6.75 -3.70 -9.42
N ARG A 271 -7.09 -3.64 -10.71
CA ARG A 271 -6.16 -3.99 -11.80
C ARG A 271 -4.92 -3.08 -11.80
N LYS A 272 -5.11 -1.78 -11.56
CA LYS A 272 -4.01 -0.82 -11.43
C LYS A 272 -3.11 -1.16 -10.25
N ALA A 273 -3.68 -1.37 -9.06
CA ALA A 273 -2.92 -1.71 -7.86
C ALA A 273 -2.14 -3.04 -8.02
N ILE A 274 -2.76 -4.05 -8.64
CA ILE A 274 -2.11 -5.30 -9.01
C ILE A 274 -0.90 -5.06 -9.94
N SER A 275 -1.07 -4.22 -10.96
CA SER A 275 0.00 -3.86 -11.90
C SER A 275 1.16 -3.18 -11.19
N ASP A 276 0.87 -2.22 -10.30
CA ASP A 276 1.88 -1.49 -9.55
C ASP A 276 2.68 -2.41 -8.61
N ILE A 277 2.00 -3.31 -7.88
CA ILE A 277 2.67 -4.34 -7.05
C ILE A 277 3.62 -5.20 -7.90
N ARG A 278 3.18 -5.63 -9.09
CA ARG A 278 4.02 -6.43 -10.01
C ARG A 278 5.26 -5.66 -10.46
N ARG A 279 5.13 -4.39 -10.81
CA ARG A 279 6.24 -3.54 -11.29
C ARG A 279 7.37 -3.39 -10.27
N ILE A 280 7.06 -3.41 -8.98
CA ILE A 280 8.10 -3.32 -7.93
C ILE A 280 8.87 -4.64 -7.81
N LYS A 281 8.20 -5.78 -7.98
CA LYS A 281 8.85 -7.10 -7.94
C LYS A 281 9.78 -7.33 -9.15
N THR A 282 9.45 -6.75 -10.31
CA THR A 282 10.19 -7.00 -11.56
C THR A 282 11.31 -6.02 -11.85
N ARG A 283 11.42 -4.88 -11.15
CA ARG A 283 12.53 -3.94 -11.37
C ARG A 283 13.86 -4.56 -10.89
N PRO A 284 14.83 -4.82 -11.80
CA PRO A 284 16.18 -5.17 -11.40
C PRO A 284 16.78 -3.99 -10.60
N PRO A 285 17.80 -4.22 -9.76
CA PRO A 285 18.51 -3.13 -9.12
C PRO A 285 18.99 -2.16 -10.20
N ILE A 286 18.59 -0.89 -10.11
CA ILE A 286 19.13 0.17 -10.96
C ILE A 286 20.63 0.19 -10.67
N ASN A 287 21.41 -0.37 -11.59
CA ASN A 287 22.85 -0.28 -11.56
C ASN A 287 23.16 1.12 -12.10
N HIS A 288 23.34 2.09 -11.22
CA HIS A 288 24.01 3.33 -11.60
C HIS A 288 25.49 3.00 -11.78
N GLY A 289 25.81 2.42 -12.95
CA GLY A 289 27.17 2.32 -13.42
C GLY A 289 27.71 3.72 -13.59
N SER A 290 28.74 4.06 -12.81
CA SER A 290 29.47 5.31 -12.89
C SER A 290 30.23 5.39 -14.22
N GLY A 291 29.53 5.73 -15.30
CA GLY A 291 30.11 6.04 -16.61
C GLY A 291 30.37 7.53 -16.72
N TYR A 292 31.51 8.01 -16.23
CA TYR A 292 32.02 9.34 -16.59
C TYR A 292 32.64 9.25 -17.99
N GLY A 293 31.84 9.43 -19.03
CA GLY A 293 32.30 9.67 -20.39
C GLY A 293 32.33 11.17 -20.68
N SER A 294 33.53 11.75 -20.80
CA SER A 294 33.73 13.10 -21.33
C SER A 294 33.40 13.10 -22.82
N GLY A 295 32.17 13.43 -23.18
CA GLY A 295 31.74 13.72 -24.54
C GLY A 295 31.40 15.20 -24.66
N SER A 296 32.31 15.97 -25.23
CA SER A 296 32.06 17.34 -25.69
C SER A 296 31.16 17.29 -26.93
N GLY A 297 29.94 17.82 -26.80
CA GLY A 297 29.00 18.01 -27.89
C GLY A 297 27.99 19.10 -27.52
N GLU A 298 28.13 20.24 -28.17
CA GLU A 298 27.07 21.25 -28.30
C GLU A 298 25.88 20.59 -29.02
N ASP A 299 24.67 20.62 -28.45
CA ASP A 299 23.57 21.49 -28.92
C ASP A 299 22.22 21.16 -28.24
N ARG A 300 21.44 22.22 -28.02
CA ARG A 300 19.96 22.33 -27.97
C ARG A 300 19.16 21.73 -26.80
N ASN A 301 18.86 22.65 -25.87
CA ASN A 301 17.52 23.04 -25.41
C ASN A 301 16.39 21.97 -25.41
N GLU A 302 16.14 21.38 -24.23
CA GLU A 302 14.80 20.89 -23.86
C GLU A 302 14.64 20.90 -22.34
N GLY A 303 13.71 21.74 -21.87
CA GLY A 303 13.45 21.97 -20.45
C GLY A 303 12.94 20.71 -19.76
N ARG A 304 13.70 20.21 -18.78
CA ARG A 304 13.23 19.18 -17.85
C ARG A 304 12.76 19.83 -16.56
N ASN A 305 11.43 19.80 -16.39
CA ASN A 305 10.73 20.11 -15.16
C ASN A 305 11.26 19.26 -14.00
N PHE A 306 11.76 19.93 -12.96
CA PHE A 306 11.96 19.32 -11.65
C PHE A 306 10.59 18.93 -11.08
N LEU A 307 10.35 17.64 -10.92
CA LEU A 307 9.18 17.13 -10.19
C LEU A 307 9.33 17.52 -8.72
N ASN A 308 8.62 18.59 -8.34
CA ASN A 308 8.38 18.97 -6.96
C ASN A 308 7.65 17.83 -6.23
N MET A 309 8.35 17.21 -5.28
CA MET A 309 7.78 16.24 -4.34
C MET A 309 6.98 17.02 -3.28
N LYS A 310 5.72 17.36 -3.58
CA LYS A 310 4.77 17.75 -2.53
C LYS A 310 4.30 16.48 -1.82
N LEU A 311 4.72 16.34 -0.56
CA LEU A 311 4.06 15.47 0.41
C LEU A 311 2.59 15.91 0.49
N ILE A 312 1.69 15.09 -0.03
CA ILE A 312 0.26 15.25 0.20
C ILE A 312 -0.01 14.59 1.55
N THR A 313 -0.14 15.42 2.57
CA THR A 313 -0.84 15.11 3.82
C THR A 313 -2.34 15.16 3.55
N TYR A 314 -3.02 14.03 3.76
CA TYR A 314 -4.38 13.95 4.29
C TYR A 314 -4.43 12.70 5.17
#